data_AF-A0A1J5QRP6-F1
#
_entry.id   AF-A0A1J5QRP6-F1
#
_cell.length_a   1.000
_cell.length_b   1.000
_cell.length_c   1.000
_cell.angle_alpha   90.00
_cell.angle_beta   90.00
_cell.angle_gamma   90.00
#
_symmetry.space_group_name_H-M   'P 1'
#
loop_
_entity.id
_entity.type
_entity.pdbx_description
1 polymer ?
#
loop_
_entity_poly.entity_id
_entity_poly.type
_entity_poly.pdbx_seq_one_letter_code
_entity_poly.pdbx_strand_id
1 'polypeptide(L)'
;MLLMPSQIELYQEMSSLSDDMVSAARARDWDRLIALEQAVVALRDALMQDCGSDLSGPELEGKARLIQRILDNDAEVRRHTEPRLEQLRQFLGGRPVERVCGI
;
A
#
# COMPACT_ATOMS: atom_id res chain seq x y z
N MET A 1 -23.06 -10.73 19.44
CA MET A 1 -23.48 -9.99 18.23
C MET A 1 -22.20 -9.52 17.55
N LEU A 2 -21.81 -10.17 16.44
CA LEU A 2 -20.70 -9.67 15.62
C LEU A 2 -21.27 -8.49 14.84
N LEU A 3 -20.96 -7.26 15.27
CA LEU A 3 -21.17 -6.08 14.43
C LEU A 3 -20.29 -6.31 13.20
N MET A 4 -20.89 -6.54 12.05
CA MET A 4 -20.14 -6.43 10.80
C MET A 4 -19.69 -4.97 10.71
N PRO A 5 -18.38 -4.69 10.58
CA PRO A 5 -17.90 -3.33 10.50
C PRO A 5 -18.58 -2.64 9.32
N SER A 6 -19.05 -1.42 9.54
CA SER A 6 -19.63 -0.60 8.49
C SER A 6 -18.58 -0.28 7.42
N GLN A 7 -19.03 0.00 6.21
CA GLN A 7 -18.13 0.32 5.09
C GLN A 7 -17.16 1.47 5.42
N ILE A 8 -17.60 2.46 6.20
CA ILE A 8 -16.76 3.59 6.64
C ILE A 8 -15.69 3.14 7.63
N GLU A 9 -16.00 2.24 8.57
CA GLU A 9 -15.01 1.68 9.50
C GLU A 9 -13.92 0.90 8.75
N LEU A 10 -14.29 0.15 7.72
CA LEU A 10 -13.32 -0.55 6.86
C LEU A 10 -12.39 0.43 6.13
N TYR A 11 -12.90 1.55 5.61
CA TYR A 11 -12.05 2.59 5.00
C TYR A 11 -11.16 3.31 6.02
N GLN A 12 -11.62 3.49 7.26
CA GLN A 12 -10.82 4.07 8.33
C GLN A 12 -9.67 3.12 8.70
N GLU A 13 -9.96 1.83 8.83
CA GLU A 13 -8.96 0.80 9.12
C GLU A 13 -7.92 0.72 8.00
N MET A 14 -8.34 0.70 6.73
CA MET A 14 -7.43 0.77 5.59
C MET A 14 -6.56 2.03 5.64
N SER A 15 -7.12 3.19 5.97
CA SER A 15 -6.34 4.43 6.09
C SER A 15 -5.29 4.36 7.21
N SER A 16 -5.61 3.74 8.35
CA SER A 16 -4.66 3.52 9.44
C SER A 16 -3.55 2.56 9.05
N LEU A 17 -3.88 1.47 8.35
CA LEU A 17 -2.88 0.54 7.82
C LEU A 17 -1.94 1.21 6.80
N SER A 18 -2.46 2.08 5.94
CA SER A 18 -1.63 2.85 5.01
C SER A 18 -0.65 3.78 5.73
N ASP A 19 -1.03 4.38 6.87
CA ASP A 19 -0.10 5.17 7.70
C ASP A 19 1.01 4.28 8.32
N ASP A 20 0.64 3.07 8.77
CA ASP A 20 1.60 2.09 9.26
C ASP A 20 2.56 1.60 8.15
N MET A 21 2.08 1.45 6.92
CA MET A 21 2.90 1.12 5.76
C MET A 21 3.94 2.21 5.47
N VAL A 22 3.55 3.49 5.55
CA VAL A 22 4.50 4.61 5.43
C VAL A 22 5.57 4.54 6.52
N SER A 23 5.16 4.24 7.74
CA SER A 23 6.08 4.11 8.89
C SER A 23 7.06 2.95 8.70
N ALA A 24 6.58 1.79 8.25
CA ALA A 24 7.41 0.63 7.93
C ALA A 24 8.37 0.91 6.77
N ALA A 25 7.91 1.58 5.71
CA ALA A 25 8.74 1.96 4.56
C ALA A 25 9.87 2.92 4.97
N ARG A 26 9.57 3.92 5.83
CA ARG A 26 10.57 4.83 6.40
C ARG A 26 11.59 4.12 7.28
N ALA A 27 11.13 3.16 8.09
CA ALA A 27 11.99 2.33 8.92
C ALA A 27 12.78 1.28 8.12
N ARG A 28 12.51 1.12 6.82
CA ARG A 28 13.07 0.07 5.94
C ARG A 28 12.77 -1.35 6.46
N ASP A 29 11.64 -1.50 7.14
CA ASP A 29 11.14 -2.77 7.69
C ASP A 29 10.28 -3.48 6.63
N TRP A 30 10.94 -4.22 5.75
CA TRP A 30 10.30 -4.85 4.58
C TRP A 30 9.37 -6.00 4.98
N ASP A 31 9.73 -6.76 6.01
CA ASP A 31 8.92 -7.87 6.50
C ASP A 31 7.58 -7.34 7.04
N ARG A 32 7.62 -6.25 7.82
CA ARG A 32 6.42 -5.58 8.29
C ARG A 32 5.61 -4.96 7.16
N LEU A 33 6.27 -4.39 6.15
CA LEU A 33 5.59 -3.81 4.98
C LEU A 33 4.78 -4.87 4.22
N ILE A 34 5.33 -6.07 4.02
CA ILE A 34 4.66 -7.20 3.36
C ILE A 34 3.46 -7.67 4.21
N ALA A 35 3.63 -7.79 5.52
CA ALA A 35 2.53 -8.18 6.42
C ALA A 35 1.37 -7.18 6.39
N LEU A 36 1.68 -5.88 6.36
CA LEU A 36 0.67 -4.82 6.27
C LEU A 36 -0.06 -4.83 4.92
N GLU A 37 0.64 -5.09 3.82
CA GLU A 37 0.02 -5.23 2.49
C GLU A 37 -1.01 -6.36 2.46
N GLN A 38 -0.72 -7.50 3.09
CA GLN A 38 -1.67 -8.61 3.19
C GLN A 38 -2.93 -8.23 3.97
N ALA A 39 -2.78 -7.44 5.05
CA ALA A 39 -3.92 -6.93 5.82
C ALA A 39 -4.80 -5.98 4.98
N VAL A 40 -4.19 -5.08 4.20
CA VAL A 40 -4.91 -4.17 3.29
C VAL A 40 -5.65 -4.95 2.20
N VAL A 41 -5.03 -5.99 1.64
CA VAL A 41 -5.66 -6.89 0.65
C VAL A 41 -6.89 -7.59 1.23
N ALA A 42 -6.80 -8.12 2.46
CA ALA A 42 -7.93 -8.78 3.12
C ALA A 42 -9.11 -7.82 3.35
N LEU A 43 -8.84 -6.58 3.78
CA LEU A 43 -9.88 -5.56 3.99
C LEU A 43 -10.51 -5.10 2.68
N ARG A 44 -9.72 -4.94 1.61
CA ARG A 44 -10.24 -4.65 0.27
C ARG A 44 -11.18 -5.75 -0.20
N ASP A 45 -10.80 -7.02 0.00
CA ASP A 45 -11.60 -8.16 -0.44
C ASP A 45 -12.91 -8.26 0.36
N ALA A 46 -12.89 -7.90 1.65
CA ALA A 46 -14.09 -7.75 2.47
C ALA A 46 -15.00 -6.62 1.97
N LEU A 47 -14.43 -5.45 1.64
CA LEU A 47 -15.16 -4.32 1.05
C LEU A 47 -15.83 -4.65 -0.29
N MET A 48 -15.18 -5.47 -1.13
CA MET A 48 -15.76 -5.89 -2.41
C MET A 48 -16.95 -6.85 -2.24
N GLN A 49 -16.99 -7.61 -1.14
CA GLN A 49 -18.10 -8.51 -0.81
C GLN A 49 -19.30 -7.76 -0.20
N ASP A 50 -19.06 -6.61 0.43
CA ASP A 50 -20.08 -5.73 1.00
C ASP A 50 -20.68 -4.75 -0.04
N CYS A 51 -21.09 -5.30 -1.19
CA CYS A 51 -21.67 -4.57 -2.30
C CYS A 51 -23.13 -4.16 -2.03
N GLY A 52 -23.39 -3.31 -1.04
CA GLY A 52 -24.78 -2.96 -0.74
C GLY A 52 -25.09 -1.88 0.30
N SER A 53 -24.12 -1.24 0.93
CA SER A 53 -24.42 -0.18 1.90
C SER A 53 -24.63 1.18 1.20
N ASP A 54 -25.88 1.66 1.13
CA ASP A 54 -26.19 3.03 0.75
C ASP A 54 -25.54 4.00 1.75
N LEU A 55 -24.43 4.62 1.35
CA LEU A 55 -23.79 5.67 2.13
C LEU A 55 -24.58 6.96 1.99
N SER A 56 -24.82 7.64 3.10
CA SER A 56 -25.37 9.00 3.09
C SER A 56 -24.36 10.00 2.49
N GLY A 57 -24.84 11.17 2.05
CA GLY A 57 -23.99 12.26 1.55
C GLY A 57 -22.75 12.58 2.39
N PRO A 58 -22.85 12.79 3.71
CA PRO A 58 -21.67 13.05 4.56
C PRO A 58 -20.72 11.84 4.69
N GLU A 59 -21.23 10.61 4.59
CA GLU A 59 -20.40 9.40 4.61
C GLU A 59 -19.62 9.23 3.30
N LEU A 60 -20.22 9.61 2.16
CA LEU A 60 -19.51 9.66 0.86
C LEU A 60 -18.35 10.66 0.88
N GLU A 61 -18.53 11.84 1.48
CA GLU A 61 -17.44 12.82 1.66
C GLU A 61 -16.36 12.31 2.62
N GLY A 62 -16.76 11.60 3.69
CA GLY A 62 -15.84 10.90 4.59
C GLY A 62 -15.00 9.86 3.86
N LYS A 63 -15.65 8.99 3.09
CA LYS A 63 -15.02 7.96 2.25
C LYS A 63 -14.05 8.56 1.24
N ALA A 64 -14.43 9.62 0.54
CA ALA A 64 -13.55 10.29 -0.44
C ALA A 64 -12.26 10.80 0.21
N ARG A 65 -12.36 11.42 1.41
CA ARG A 65 -11.18 11.87 2.17
C ARG A 65 -10.27 10.70 2.60
N LEU A 66 -10.86 9.58 3.04
CA LEU A 66 -10.10 8.39 3.42
C LEU A 66 -9.38 7.77 2.22
N ILE A 67 -10.05 7.66 1.08
CA ILE A 67 -9.45 7.18 -0.17
C ILE A 67 -8.28 8.07 -0.59
N GLN A 68 -8.44 9.39 -0.56
CA GLN A 68 -7.35 10.30 -0.91
C GLN A 68 -6.13 10.09 0.00
N ARG A 69 -6.35 9.94 1.31
CA ARG A 69 -5.27 9.67 2.27
C ARG A 69 -4.56 8.34 2.00
N ILE A 70 -5.30 7.28 1.68
CA ILE A 70 -4.74 5.98 1.29
C ILE A 70 -3.84 6.14 0.06
N LEU A 71 -4.30 6.86 -0.97
CA LEU A 71 -3.54 7.08 -2.20
C LEU A 71 -2.26 7.92 -1.95
N ASP A 72 -2.35 8.95 -1.11
CA ASP A 72 -1.19 9.77 -0.74
C ASP A 72 -0.15 8.95 0.03
N ASN A 73 -0.60 8.10 0.94
CA ASN A 73 0.26 7.19 1.70
C ASN A 73 0.91 6.13 0.79
N ASP A 74 0.17 5.55 -0.15
CA ASP A 74 0.70 4.61 -1.14
C ASP A 74 1.78 5.28 -2.01
N ALA A 75 1.59 6.54 -2.41
CA ALA A 75 2.58 7.30 -3.15
C ALA A 75 3.84 7.51 -2.31
N GLU A 76 3.71 7.84 -1.03
CA GLU A 76 4.83 7.99 -0.10
C GLU A 76 5.58 6.66 0.08
N VAL A 77 4.88 5.54 0.27
CA VAL A 77 5.50 4.19 0.34
C VAL A 77 6.33 3.92 -0.91
N ARG A 78 5.78 4.16 -2.11
CA ARG A 78 6.52 3.97 -3.38
C ARG A 78 7.79 4.82 -3.46
N ARG A 79 7.76 6.06 -2.99
CA ARG A 79 8.95 6.94 -2.96
C ARG A 79 10.08 6.37 -2.11
N HIS A 80 9.78 5.58 -1.08
CA HIS A 80 10.79 4.91 -0.26
C HIS A 80 11.22 3.56 -0.81
N THR A 81 10.34 2.84 -1.52
CA THR A 81 10.61 1.48 -2.03
C THR A 81 11.27 1.47 -3.41
N GLU A 82 10.84 2.33 -4.33
CA GLU A 82 11.32 2.38 -5.72
C GLU A 82 12.83 2.68 -5.86
N PRO A 83 13.42 3.64 -5.11
CA PRO A 83 14.86 3.91 -5.22
C PRO A 83 15.72 2.71 -4.80
N ARG A 84 15.26 1.94 -3.81
CA ARG A 84 15.99 0.75 -3.33
C ARG A 84 15.92 -0.40 -4.32
N LEU A 85 14.80 -0.56 -5.01
CA LEU A 85 14.66 -1.58 -6.06
C LEU A 85 15.61 -1.29 -7.23
N GLU A 86 15.75 -0.01 -7.60
CA GLU A 86 16.72 0.42 -8.62
C GLU A 86 18.16 0.16 -8.18
N GLN A 87 18.51 0.46 -6.92
CA GLN A 87 19.83 0.13 -6.37
C GLN A 87 20.12 -1.37 -6.37
N LEU A 88 19.14 -2.21 -6.03
CA LEU A 88 19.28 -3.67 -6.09
C LEU A 88 19.44 -4.17 -7.53
N ARG A 89 18.70 -3.59 -8.49
CA ARG A 89 18.87 -3.90 -9.93
C ARG A 89 20.25 -3.54 -10.44
N GLN A 90 20.81 -2.41 -10.03
CA GLN A 90 22.17 -2.02 -10.39
C GLN A 90 23.23 -2.94 -9.77
N PHE A 91 23.02 -3.36 -8.52
CA PHE A 91 23.92 -4.29 -7.83
C PHE A 91 23.87 -5.71 -8.42
N LEU A 92 22.68 -6.20 -8.79
CA LEU A 92 22.49 -7.52 -9.40
C LEU A 92 22.76 -7.52 -10.92
N GLY A 93 22.64 -6.38 -11.59
CA GLY A 93 22.94 -6.17 -13.01
C GLY A 93 24.41 -5.84 -13.30
N GLY A 94 25.25 -5.81 -12.25
CA GLY A 94 26.68 -5.53 -12.34
C GLY A 94 27.51 -6.66 -12.94
N ARG A 95 27.32 -6.95 -14.23
CA ARG A 95 28.41 -7.31 -15.15
C ARG A 95 28.11 -6.72 -16.53
N PRO A 96 28.76 -5.63 -16.93
CA PRO A 96 28.90 -5.36 -18.35
C PRO A 96 29.66 -6.57 -18.92
N VAL A 97 29.06 -7.28 -19.87
CA VAL A 97 29.84 -8.14 -20.76
C VAL A 97 30.78 -7.19 -21.48
N GLU A 98 32.02 -7.12 -21.01
CA GLU A 98 33.11 -6.52 -21.76
C GLU A 98 33.23 -7.36 -23.03
N ARG A 99 32.65 -6.86 -24.12
CA ARG A 99 32.94 -7.41 -25.45
C ARG A 99 34.39 -7.04 -25.74
N VAL A 100 35.31 -7.90 -25.32
CA VAL A 100 36.64 -8.00 -25.91
C VAL A 100 36.43 -8.39 -27.37
N CYS A 101 36.39 -7.39 -28.23
CA CYS A 101 36.87 -7.51 -29.59
C CYS A 101 38.32 -7.00 -29.51
N GLY A 102 39.34 -7.83 -29.35
CA GLY A 102 39.61 -8.98 -30.21
C GLY A 102 40.30 -8.45 -31.47
N ILE A 103 41.60 -8.17 -31.31
CA ILE A 103 42.71 -8.01 -32.27
C ILE A 103 42.34 -8.22 -33.75
#